data_AF-A0AAW6RIH8-F1
#
_entry.id   AF-A0AAW6RIH8-F1
#
_cell.length_a   1.000
_cell.length_b   1.000
_cell.length_c   1.000
_cell.angle_alpha   90.00
_cell.angle_beta   90.00
_cell.angle_gamma   90.00
#
_symmetry.space_group_name_H-M   'P 1'
#
loop_
_entity.id
_entity.type
_entity.pdbx_description
1 polymer ?
#
loop_
_entity_poly.entity_id
_entity_poly.type
_entity_poly.pdbx_seq_one_letter_code
_entity_poly.pdbx_strand_id
1 'polypeptide(L)'
;RRTMLREYLEAMRALWTQEEAEYSGEFVNFGPSWAWPKSTQGHIPVQVGAAGNEKNFKWIARSADGWITTPGEEDIEGSVALLKRIWSDAGREGEPEIVVLDFRPVPEKLVKWREIGVTTVLYGLPDDSVERATGYLAKLAGKLDLAPAAV
;
A
#
# COMPACT_ATOMS: atom_id res chain seq x y z
N ARG A 1 -12.62 16.14 -1.33
CA ARG A 1 -12.23 14.75 -1.71
C ARG A 1 -11.30 14.09 -0.67
N ARG A 2 -10.11 14.63 -0.33
CA ARG A 2 -9.22 13.98 0.67
C ARG A 2 -9.73 14.04 2.12
N THR A 3 -10.54 15.03 2.47
CA THR A 3 -11.20 15.12 3.79
C THR A 3 -12.17 13.96 3.99
N MET A 4 -13.05 13.67 3.03
CA MET A 4 -13.91 12.48 3.03
C MET A 4 -13.12 11.19 3.22
N LEU A 5 -12.03 11.00 2.47
CA LEU A 5 -11.24 9.77 2.57
C LEU A 5 -10.66 9.59 3.97
N ARG A 6 -10.18 10.66 4.61
CA ARG A 6 -9.71 10.59 6.00
C ARG A 6 -10.82 10.11 6.92
N GLU A 7 -12.02 10.70 6.84
CA GLU A 7 -13.14 10.27 7.69
C GLU A 7 -13.56 8.83 7.43
N TYR A 8 -13.50 8.38 6.17
CA TYR A 8 -13.79 6.99 5.83
C TYR A 8 -12.78 6.04 6.49
N LEU A 9 -11.50 6.38 6.47
CA LEU A 9 -10.46 5.58 7.11
C LEU A 9 -10.59 5.56 8.64
N GLU A 10 -10.92 6.69 9.26
CA GLU A 10 -11.16 6.77 10.71
C GLU A 10 -12.38 5.93 11.11
N ALA A 11 -13.50 6.07 10.40
CA ALA A 11 -14.71 5.29 10.58
C ALA A 11 -14.48 3.77 10.42
N MET A 12 -13.76 3.38 9.35
CA MET A 12 -13.42 1.98 9.09
C MET A 12 -12.52 1.42 10.18
N ARG A 13 -11.50 2.17 10.62
CA ARG A 13 -10.63 1.77 11.74
C ARG A 13 -11.42 1.58 13.03
N ALA A 14 -12.37 2.46 13.34
CA ALA A 14 -13.24 2.30 14.51
C ALA A 14 -14.01 0.99 14.43
N LEU A 15 -14.68 0.72 13.31
CA LEU A 15 -15.44 -0.52 13.09
C LEU A 15 -14.56 -1.78 13.17
N TRP A 16 -13.34 -1.73 12.66
CA TRP A 16 -12.43 -2.89 12.65
C TRP A 16 -11.78 -3.20 14.00
N THR A 17 -11.65 -2.21 14.89
CA THR A 17 -10.83 -2.34 16.10
C THR A 17 -11.63 -2.22 17.40
N GLN A 18 -12.77 -1.54 17.39
CA GLN A 18 -13.62 -1.35 18.57
C GLN A 18 -14.73 -2.40 18.60
N GLU A 19 -15.04 -2.92 19.79
CA GLU A 19 -16.12 -3.89 20.01
C GLU A 19 -17.47 -3.35 19.49
N GLU A 20 -17.87 -2.21 20.07
CA GLU A 20 -18.97 -1.35 19.65
C GLU A 20 -18.35 -0.02 19.21
N ALA A 21 -18.53 0.33 17.94
CA ALA A 21 -17.93 1.51 17.33
C ALA A 21 -18.99 2.58 17.10
N GLU A 22 -18.58 3.84 17.16
CA GLU A 22 -19.35 4.99 16.72
C GLU A 22 -18.42 5.98 16.00
N TYR A 23 -18.97 6.77 15.09
CA TYR A 23 -18.22 7.81 14.40
C TYR A 23 -19.13 8.95 14.00
N SER A 24 -18.70 10.19 14.25
CA SER A 24 -19.44 11.40 13.92
C SER A 24 -18.52 12.41 13.21
N GLY A 25 -18.46 12.32 11.89
CA GLY A 25 -17.78 13.26 10.99
C GLY A 25 -18.74 14.05 10.12
N GLU A 26 -18.20 14.87 9.21
CA GLU A 26 -18.97 15.66 8.26
C GLU A 26 -19.60 14.79 7.15
N PHE A 27 -18.88 13.74 6.73
CA PHE A 27 -19.21 12.88 5.60
C PHE A 27 -19.60 11.46 6.00
N VAL A 28 -19.26 11.02 7.22
CA VAL A 28 -19.70 9.74 7.80
C VAL A 28 -20.24 9.98 9.19
N ASN A 29 -21.42 9.46 9.47
CA ASN A 29 -21.99 9.48 10.80
C ASN A 29 -22.77 8.20 11.06
N PHE A 30 -22.43 7.47 12.13
CA PHE A 30 -23.19 6.33 12.62
C PHE A 30 -23.10 6.26 14.15
N GLY A 31 -24.23 5.87 14.78
CA GLY A 31 -24.29 5.60 16.21
C GLY A 31 -23.74 4.21 16.56
N PRO A 32 -23.82 3.80 17.83
CA PRO A 32 -23.20 2.57 18.31
C PRO A 32 -23.54 1.35 17.45
N SER A 33 -22.51 0.71 16.89
CA SER A 33 -22.61 -0.31 15.86
C SER A 33 -21.55 -1.41 16.02
N TRP A 34 -21.89 -2.64 15.63
CA TRP A 34 -20.99 -3.79 15.66
C TRP A 34 -20.65 -4.26 14.24
N ALA A 35 -19.36 -4.43 13.95
CA ALA A 35 -18.87 -5.03 12.72
C ALA A 35 -18.07 -6.30 13.03
N TRP A 36 -18.52 -7.45 12.51
CA TRP A 36 -17.93 -8.76 12.76
C TRP A 36 -17.75 -9.57 11.47
N PRO A 37 -16.69 -10.39 11.36
CA PRO A 37 -15.67 -10.66 12.39
C PRO A 37 -14.60 -9.55 12.51
N LYS A 38 -13.96 -9.43 13.69
CA LYS A 38 -12.79 -8.55 13.89
C LYS A 38 -11.54 -9.18 13.27
N SER A 39 -10.63 -8.34 12.78
CA SER A 39 -9.32 -8.81 12.32
C SER A 39 -8.47 -9.24 13.52
N THR A 40 -7.80 -10.38 13.41
CA THR A 40 -6.84 -10.84 14.43
C THR A 40 -5.54 -10.02 14.44
N GLN A 41 -5.32 -9.16 13.44
CA GLN A 41 -4.09 -8.36 13.31
C GLN A 41 -4.09 -7.08 14.16
N GLY A 42 -5.21 -6.71 14.80
CA GLY A 42 -5.34 -5.53 15.68
C GLY A 42 -5.31 -4.18 14.96
N HIS A 43 -4.52 -4.06 13.89
CA HIS A 43 -4.46 -2.93 12.97
C HIS A 43 -4.40 -3.46 11.54
N ILE A 44 -5.23 -2.90 10.65
CA ILE A 44 -5.25 -3.25 9.23
C ILE A 44 -4.47 -2.16 8.47
N PRO A 45 -3.28 -2.46 7.91
CA PRO A 45 -2.50 -1.49 7.16
C PRO A 45 -3.25 -0.96 5.94
N VAL A 46 -3.17 0.36 5.73
CA VAL A 46 -3.75 1.02 4.56
C VAL A 46 -2.65 1.68 3.74
N GLN A 47 -2.44 1.23 2.49
CA GLN A 47 -1.60 1.95 1.53
C GLN A 47 -2.46 2.83 0.61
N VAL A 48 -1.91 3.96 0.17
CA VAL A 48 -2.62 4.95 -0.64
C VAL A 48 -1.97 5.09 -1.99
N GLY A 49 -2.77 4.87 -3.04
CA GLY A 49 -2.36 5.06 -4.43
C GLY A 49 -2.29 6.53 -4.80
N ALA A 50 -1.10 7.03 -5.08
CA ALA A 50 -0.87 8.42 -5.47
C ALA A 50 0.48 8.61 -6.17
N ALA A 51 0.63 9.72 -6.91
CA ALA A 51 1.93 10.12 -7.45
C ALA A 51 2.91 10.48 -6.31
N GLY A 52 4.18 10.17 -6.48
CA GLY A 52 5.25 10.46 -5.53
C GLY A 52 5.55 11.96 -5.41
N ASN A 53 4.96 12.65 -4.43
CA ASN A 53 5.25 14.05 -4.15
C ASN A 53 4.94 14.44 -2.71
N GLU A 54 5.52 15.56 -2.27
CA GLU A 54 5.44 16.05 -0.89
C GLU A 54 4.01 16.22 -0.37
N LYS A 55 3.10 16.76 -1.21
CA LYS A 55 1.70 16.97 -0.82
C LYS A 55 1.00 15.66 -0.50
N ASN A 56 1.26 14.62 -1.29
CA ASN A 56 0.67 13.30 -1.11
C ASN A 56 1.28 12.59 0.09
N PHE A 57 2.60 12.61 0.22
CA PHE A 57 3.31 11.97 1.32
C PHE A 57 3.01 12.61 2.68
N LYS A 58 2.86 13.93 2.76
CA LYS A 58 2.37 14.60 3.99
C LYS A 58 0.98 14.14 4.38
N TRP A 59 0.12 13.84 3.41
CA TRP A 59 -1.21 13.31 3.69
C TRP A 59 -1.15 11.84 4.13
N ILE A 60 -0.35 11.02 3.45
CA ILE A 60 -0.12 9.60 3.80
C ILE A 60 0.42 9.48 5.22
N ALA A 61 1.48 10.20 5.57
CA ALA A 61 2.10 10.15 6.90
C ALA A 61 1.14 10.52 8.04
N ARG A 62 0.06 11.27 7.76
CA ARG A 62 -0.96 11.64 8.75
C ARG A 62 -2.12 10.66 8.86
N SER A 63 -2.38 9.83 7.84
CA SER A 63 -3.69 9.18 7.71
C SER A 63 -3.65 7.75 7.14
N ALA A 64 -2.47 7.25 6.78
CA ALA A 64 -2.29 5.94 6.18
C ALA A 64 -0.99 5.30 6.66
N ASP A 65 -0.78 4.04 6.27
CA ASP A 65 0.37 3.23 6.70
C ASP A 65 1.43 3.08 5.61
N GLY A 66 1.12 3.53 4.39
CA GLY A 66 2.03 3.35 3.28
C GLY A 66 1.61 3.99 1.98
N TRP A 67 2.48 3.84 0.98
CA TRP A 67 2.33 4.35 -0.36
C TRP A 67 2.32 3.19 -1.37
N ILE A 68 1.39 3.24 -2.31
CA ILE A 68 1.45 2.45 -3.53
C ILE A 68 1.62 3.40 -4.71
N THR A 69 2.62 3.14 -5.56
CA THR A 69 2.95 4.03 -6.68
C THR A 69 1.81 4.10 -7.69
N THR A 70 1.79 5.15 -8.51
CA THR A 70 1.06 5.08 -9.78
C THR A 70 1.84 4.20 -10.78
N PRO A 71 1.16 3.52 -11.72
CA PRO A 71 1.85 2.81 -12.78
C PRO A 71 2.78 3.75 -13.56
N GLY A 72 4.04 3.36 -13.75
CA GLY A 72 5.03 4.15 -14.48
C GLY A 72 5.69 5.28 -13.68
N GLU A 73 5.60 5.27 -12.34
CA GLU A 73 6.41 6.16 -11.49
C GLU A 73 7.91 5.95 -11.77
N GLU A 74 8.61 7.02 -12.17
CA GLU A 74 9.98 6.92 -12.66
C GLU A 74 11.02 7.04 -11.54
N ASP A 75 10.87 8.05 -10.66
CA ASP A 75 11.82 8.32 -9.57
C ASP A 75 11.39 7.65 -8.25
N ILE A 76 11.47 6.32 -8.23
CA ILE A 76 11.17 5.52 -7.03
C ILE A 76 12.12 5.87 -5.89
N GLU A 77 13.41 6.03 -6.18
CA GLU A 77 14.45 6.24 -5.16
C GLU A 77 14.29 7.58 -4.46
N GLY A 78 14.10 8.67 -5.22
CA GLY A 78 13.82 9.99 -4.67
C GLY A 78 12.49 10.02 -3.93
N SER A 79 11.45 9.35 -4.45
CA SER A 79 10.14 9.25 -3.80
C SER A 79 10.20 8.52 -2.46
N VAL A 80 10.91 7.39 -2.39
CA VAL A 80 11.11 6.64 -1.14
C VAL A 80 11.83 7.49 -0.11
N ALA A 81 12.93 8.14 -0.50
CA ALA A 81 13.68 9.03 0.39
C ALA A 81 12.83 10.19 0.91
N LEU A 82 12.03 10.81 0.03
CA LEU A 82 11.12 11.89 0.40
C LEU A 82 10.04 11.42 1.37
N LEU A 83 9.41 10.27 1.11
CA LEU A 83 8.38 9.72 1.98
C LEU A 83 8.93 9.40 3.37
N LYS A 84 10.08 8.73 3.46
CA LYS A 84 10.72 8.39 4.74
C LYS A 84 11.07 9.63 5.56
N ARG A 85 11.59 10.68 4.90
CA ARG A 85 11.82 11.96 5.57
C ARG A 85 10.53 12.55 6.13
N ILE A 86 9.47 12.63 5.31
CA ILE A 86 8.18 13.19 5.75
C ILE A 86 7.55 12.35 6.87
N TRP A 87 7.72 11.02 6.82
CA TRP A 87 7.27 10.09 7.85
C TRP A 87 7.94 10.37 9.19
N SER A 88 9.27 10.48 9.19
CA SER A 88 10.07 10.85 10.36
C SER A 88 9.73 12.25 10.87
N ASP A 89 9.62 13.25 9.98
CA ASP A 89 9.27 14.63 10.33
C ASP A 89 7.86 14.73 10.97
N ALA A 90 6.97 13.79 10.63
CA ALA A 90 5.64 13.66 11.24
C ALA A 90 5.65 12.93 12.59
N GLY A 91 6.81 12.47 13.07
CA GLY A 91 6.96 11.75 14.35
C GLY A 91 6.33 10.36 14.35
N ARG A 92 6.14 9.73 13.17
CA ARG A 92 5.62 8.38 13.07
C ARG A 92 6.68 7.37 13.51
N GLU A 93 6.29 6.41 14.34
CA GLU A 93 7.12 5.25 14.64
C GLU A 93 7.16 4.28 13.44
N GLY A 94 8.24 3.50 13.36
CA GLY A 94 8.44 2.53 12.27
C GLY A 94 8.68 3.16 10.90
N GLU A 95 8.51 2.34 9.86
CA GLU A 95 8.71 2.73 8.46
C GLU A 95 7.40 2.62 7.69
N PRO A 96 7.17 3.45 6.65
CA PRO A 96 6.01 3.32 5.79
C PRO A 96 6.08 2.02 4.97
N GLU A 97 4.94 1.39 4.74
CA GLU A 97 4.85 0.32 3.74
C GLU A 97 4.93 0.92 2.33
N ILE A 98 5.78 0.37 1.47
CA ILE A 98 6.04 0.93 0.14
C ILE A 98 5.83 -0.17 -0.90
N VAL A 99 4.80 0.01 -1.71
CA VAL A 99 4.41 -0.90 -2.76
C VAL A 99 4.71 -0.26 -4.12
N VAL A 100 5.64 -0.84 -4.87
CA VAL A 100 5.99 -0.37 -6.21
C VAL A 100 5.26 -1.19 -7.27
N LEU A 101 4.50 -0.51 -8.12
CA LEU A 101 3.93 -1.11 -9.33
C LEU A 101 5.01 -1.11 -10.43
N ASP A 102 5.39 -2.30 -10.88
CA ASP A 102 6.42 -2.49 -11.91
C ASP A 102 5.90 -3.39 -13.03
N PHE A 103 6.55 -3.30 -14.20
CA PHE A 103 6.15 -4.06 -15.40
C PHE A 103 7.10 -5.22 -15.68
N ARG A 104 8.37 -5.08 -15.31
CA ARG A 104 9.39 -6.09 -15.62
C ARG A 104 10.36 -6.28 -14.45
N PRO A 105 10.44 -7.49 -13.89
CA PRO A 105 11.43 -7.80 -12.88
C PRO A 105 12.84 -7.72 -13.47
N VAL A 106 13.71 -7.06 -12.72
CA VAL A 106 15.15 -6.93 -12.97
C VAL A 106 15.84 -7.16 -11.61
N PRO A 107 16.60 -8.25 -11.41
CA PRO A 107 17.13 -8.63 -10.10
C PRO A 107 17.88 -7.51 -9.37
N GLU A 108 18.77 -6.80 -10.06
CA GLU A 108 19.61 -5.75 -9.49
C GLU A 108 18.74 -4.57 -9.02
N LYS A 109 17.71 -4.23 -9.78
CA LYS A 109 16.74 -3.19 -9.43
C LYS A 109 15.96 -3.56 -8.16
N LEU A 110 15.56 -4.83 -8.03
CA LEU A 110 14.82 -5.32 -6.86
C LEU A 110 15.69 -5.34 -5.60
N VAL A 111 16.97 -5.69 -5.72
CA VAL A 111 17.93 -5.59 -4.59
C VAL A 111 18.02 -4.14 -4.12
N LYS A 112 18.24 -3.19 -5.04
CA LYS A 112 18.32 -1.76 -4.72
C LYS A 112 17.04 -1.24 -4.06
N TRP A 113 15.87 -1.61 -4.62
CA TRP A 113 14.57 -1.21 -4.06
C TRP A 113 14.34 -1.78 -2.65
N ARG A 114 14.73 -3.03 -2.41
CA ARG A 114 14.69 -3.62 -1.06
C ARG A 114 15.57 -2.83 -0.09
N GLU A 115 16.80 -2.49 -0.48
CA GLU A 115 17.75 -1.76 0.37
C GLU A 115 17.25 -0.37 0.78
N ILE A 116 16.56 0.34 -0.11
CA ILE A 116 15.97 1.66 0.21
C ILE A 116 14.66 1.56 1.00
N GLY A 117 14.09 0.36 1.16
CA GLY A 117 12.89 0.11 1.98
C GLY A 117 11.59 -0.08 1.20
N VAL A 118 11.63 -0.45 -0.07
CA VAL A 118 10.45 -0.96 -0.78
C VAL A 118 10.06 -2.30 -0.15
N THR A 119 8.84 -2.39 0.38
CA THR A 119 8.35 -3.59 1.08
C THR A 119 7.81 -4.62 0.11
N THR A 120 7.17 -4.17 -0.98
CA THR A 120 6.51 -5.04 -1.96
C THR A 120 6.69 -4.48 -3.37
N VAL A 121 6.90 -5.36 -4.34
CA VAL A 121 6.80 -5.02 -5.77
C VAL A 121 5.67 -5.83 -6.38
N LEU A 122 4.72 -5.15 -7.00
CA LEU A 122 3.55 -5.75 -7.63
C LEU A 122 3.68 -5.69 -9.15
N TYR A 123 3.39 -6.80 -9.79
CA TYR A 123 3.37 -6.94 -11.24
C TYR A 123 1.95 -7.16 -11.73
N GLY A 124 1.54 -6.39 -12.74
CA GLY A 124 0.28 -6.64 -13.43
C GLY A 124 0.32 -7.97 -14.19
N LEU A 125 -0.80 -8.67 -14.22
CA LEU A 125 -1.01 -9.85 -15.05
C LEU A 125 -1.91 -9.49 -16.25
N PRO A 126 -1.77 -10.17 -17.40
CA PRO A 126 -2.72 -10.04 -18.50
C PRO A 126 -4.14 -10.37 -18.02
N ASP A 127 -5.10 -9.52 -18.36
CA ASP A 127 -6.53 -9.79 -18.22
C ASP A 127 -6.97 -10.68 -19.40
N ASP A 128 -6.64 -11.97 -19.30
CA ASP A 128 -6.83 -12.97 -20.35
C ASP A 128 -7.03 -14.36 -19.70
N SER A 129 -6.98 -15.42 -20.51
CA SER A 129 -7.13 -16.80 -20.03
C SER A 129 -6.14 -17.16 -18.93
N VAL A 130 -6.54 -18.07 -18.03
CA VAL A 130 -5.71 -18.54 -16.91
C VAL A 130 -4.38 -19.10 -17.41
N GLU A 131 -4.38 -19.78 -18.55
CA GLU A 131 -3.16 -20.32 -19.17
C GLU A 131 -2.20 -19.21 -19.57
N ARG A 132 -2.71 -18.12 -20.16
CA ARG A 132 -1.88 -16.97 -20.54
C ARG A 132 -1.37 -16.20 -19.32
N ALA A 133 -2.22 -15.96 -18.32
CA ALA A 133 -1.83 -15.30 -17.08
C ALA A 133 -0.76 -16.12 -16.32
N THR A 134 -0.95 -17.44 -16.22
CA THR A 134 0.00 -18.35 -15.56
C THR A 134 1.31 -18.45 -16.33
N GLY A 135 1.26 -18.55 -17.66
CA GLY A 135 2.47 -18.53 -18.50
C GLY A 135 3.23 -17.20 -18.39
N TYR A 136 2.52 -16.09 -18.28
CA TYR A 136 3.14 -14.78 -18.03
C TYR A 136 3.79 -14.72 -16.65
N LEU A 137 3.12 -15.21 -15.60
CA LEU A 137 3.69 -15.28 -14.25
C LEU A 137 4.95 -16.15 -14.22
N ALA A 138 4.93 -17.33 -14.85
CA ALA A 138 6.11 -18.20 -14.98
C ALA A 138 7.27 -17.50 -15.70
N LYS A 139 6.97 -16.71 -16.75
CA LYS A 139 7.96 -15.88 -17.45
C LYS A 139 8.55 -14.80 -16.55
N LEU A 140 7.77 -14.18 -15.67
CA LEU A 140 8.29 -13.21 -14.70
C LEU A 140 9.17 -13.91 -13.64
N ALA A 141 8.73 -15.05 -13.12
CA ALA A 141 9.48 -15.86 -12.15
C ALA A 141 10.84 -16.30 -12.72
N GLY A 142 10.87 -16.78 -13.97
CA GLY A 142 12.10 -17.20 -14.64
C GLY A 142 13.12 -16.07 -14.86
N LYS A 143 12.71 -14.78 -14.84
CA LYS A 143 13.66 -13.65 -14.86
C LYS A 143 14.35 -13.39 -13.53
N LEU A 144 13.82 -13.99 -12.46
CA LEU A 144 14.34 -13.89 -11.10
C LEU A 144 14.97 -15.21 -10.65
N ASP A 145 15.14 -16.17 -11.57
CA ASP A 145 15.55 -17.55 -11.26
C ASP A 145 14.72 -18.21 -10.16
N LEU A 146 13.44 -17.82 -10.06
CA LEU A 146 12.49 -18.42 -9.13
C LEU A 146 11.82 -19.62 -9.78
N ALA A 147 11.72 -20.71 -9.02
CA ALA A 147 10.84 -21.81 -9.40
C ALA A 147 9.38 -21.30 -9.43
N PRO A 148 8.57 -21.69 -10.41
CA PRO A 148 7.15 -21.36 -10.40
C PRO A 148 6.54 -21.92 -9.10
N ALA A 149 5.74 -21.10 -8.41
CA ALA A 149 5.00 -21.55 -7.25
C ALA A 149 4.13 -22.75 -7.66
N ALA A 150 4.23 -23.86 -6.93
CA ALA A 150 3.31 -24.97 -7.12
C ALA A 150 1.89 -24.46 -6.84
N VAL A 151 1.01 -24.57 -7.82
CA VAL A 151 -0.43 -24.29 -7.69
C VAL A 151 -1.12 -25.55 -7.18
#